data_AF-A0A349ETI1-F1
#
_entry.id   AF-A0A349ETI1-F1
#
_cell.length_a   1.000
_cell.length_b   1.000
_cell.length_c   1.000
_cell.angle_alpha   90.00
_cell.angle_beta   90.00
_cell.angle_gamma   90.00
#
_symmetry.space_group_name_H-M   'P 1'
#
loop_
_entity.id
_entity.type
_entity.pdbx_description
1 polymer ?
#
loop_
_entity_poly.entity_id
_entity_poly.type
_entity_poly.pdbx_seq_one_letter_code
_entity_poly.pdbx_strand_id
1 'polypeptide(L)'
;TPGISINNSLLSILSFDQIKNVYPDSKIKVRRTLLSKNESLFLGGLVKIELLGGEKTLVYLSFSPKLKIDKKAKKKNEKTDYFFAAIEKGVLEPTLNVYNGPSSFDCFDLEIKEEGLRDIGVEGLGFITFEGKNQTFRIYVPKGVALYQTRTKLVK
;
A
#
# COMPACT_ATOMS: atom_id res chain seq x y z
N THR A 1 5.49 -20.90 24.95
CA THR A 1 6.44 -20.87 23.82
C THR A 1 6.84 -19.45 23.54
N PRO A 2 8.12 -19.13 23.30
CA PRO A 2 8.51 -17.81 22.81
C PRO A 2 7.85 -17.54 21.44
N GLY A 3 7.32 -16.34 21.24
CA GLY A 3 6.67 -15.97 19.98
C GLY A 3 7.69 -15.77 18.86
N ILE A 4 7.47 -16.40 17.71
CA ILE A 4 8.32 -16.24 16.51
C ILE A 4 8.01 -14.88 15.87
N SER A 5 9.04 -14.06 15.65
CA SER A 5 8.90 -12.81 14.90
C SER A 5 8.69 -13.10 13.42
N ILE A 6 7.68 -12.47 12.82
CA ILE A 6 7.44 -12.51 11.38
C ILE A 6 8.37 -11.48 10.74
N ASN A 7 9.48 -11.94 10.18
CA ASN A 7 10.56 -11.08 9.68
C ASN A 7 10.23 -10.35 8.36
N ASN A 8 9.10 -10.65 7.72
CA ASN A 8 8.64 -10.02 6.49
C ASN A 8 7.40 -9.12 6.69
N SER A 9 7.07 -8.79 7.94
CA SER A 9 5.95 -7.90 8.30
C SER A 9 6.43 -6.47 8.43
N LEU A 10 5.64 -5.51 7.94
CA LEU A 10 5.90 -4.09 8.12
C LEU A 10 6.01 -3.71 9.62
N LEU A 11 5.27 -4.39 10.49
CA LEU A 11 5.35 -4.15 11.94
C LEU A 11 6.71 -4.49 12.55
N SER A 12 7.50 -5.35 11.89
CA SER A 12 8.83 -5.74 12.37
C SER A 12 9.91 -4.70 12.10
N ILE A 13 9.66 -3.76 11.17
CA ILE A 13 10.66 -2.75 10.76
C ILE A 13 10.32 -1.33 11.23
N LEU A 14 9.08 -1.09 11.67
CA LEU A 14 8.64 0.22 12.14
C LEU A 14 9.00 0.45 13.61
N SER A 15 9.24 1.71 13.98
CA SER A 15 9.33 2.10 15.39
C SER A 15 7.97 2.01 16.08
N PHE A 16 7.98 1.96 17.42
CA PHE A 16 6.75 1.94 18.22
C PHE A 16 5.83 3.13 17.91
N ASP A 17 6.38 4.32 17.67
CA ASP A 17 5.58 5.50 17.33
C ASP A 17 4.93 5.42 15.95
N GLN A 18 5.62 4.84 14.96
CA GLN A 18 5.04 4.56 13.64
C GLN A 18 3.95 3.48 13.72
N ILE A 19 4.15 2.45 14.55
CA ILE A 19 3.18 1.37 14.77
C ILE A 19 1.83 1.92 15.21
N LYS A 20 1.79 2.98 16.04
CA LYS A 20 0.54 3.62 16.49
C LYS A 20 -0.34 4.12 15.34
N ASN A 21 0.24 4.45 14.19
CA ASN A 21 -0.48 4.95 13.01
C ASN A 21 -0.95 3.82 12.09
N VAL A 22 -0.20 2.72 12.01
CA VAL A 22 -0.51 1.59 11.11
C VAL A 22 -1.34 0.51 11.78
N TYR A 23 -1.20 0.31 13.09
CA TYR A 23 -1.91 -0.71 13.84
C TYR A 23 -3.36 -0.25 14.10
N PRO A 24 -4.37 -1.09 13.81
CA PRO A 24 -5.75 -0.77 14.09
C PRO A 24 -6.08 -1.05 15.56
N ASP A 25 -6.19 0.00 16.37
CA ASP A 25 -6.67 -0.08 17.76
C ASP A 25 -8.21 0.00 17.88
N SER A 26 -8.88 0.15 16.76
CA SER A 26 -10.33 0.31 16.65
C SER A 26 -10.85 -0.38 15.39
N LYS A 27 -12.17 -0.56 15.30
CA LYS A 27 -12.82 -1.22 14.14
C LYS A 27 -12.42 -0.53 12.83
N ILE A 28 -11.86 -1.29 11.90
CA ILE A 28 -11.48 -0.81 10.58
C ILE A 28 -12.76 -0.41 9.81
N LYS A 29 -12.83 0.88 9.43
CA LYS A 29 -13.84 1.39 8.51
C LYS A 29 -13.30 1.29 7.09
N VAL A 30 -13.92 0.46 6.26
CA VAL A 30 -13.55 0.31 4.85
C VAL A 30 -13.80 1.63 4.12
N ARG A 31 -12.72 2.28 3.67
CA ARG A 31 -12.78 3.44 2.78
C ARG A 31 -12.82 2.93 1.33
N ARG A 32 -13.28 3.73 0.37
CA ARG A 32 -13.21 3.36 -1.05
C ARG A 32 -12.73 4.54 -1.88
N THR A 33 -11.99 4.24 -2.94
CA THR A 33 -11.57 5.23 -3.93
C THR A 33 -11.46 4.59 -5.29
N LEU A 34 -11.60 5.39 -6.33
CA LEU A 34 -11.48 4.94 -7.71
C LEU A 34 -10.06 5.26 -8.19
N LEU A 35 -9.31 4.24 -8.63
CA LEU A 35 -7.91 4.33 -9.03
C LEU A 35 -7.77 4.20 -10.54
N SER A 36 -7.21 5.24 -11.18
CA SER A 36 -6.91 5.28 -12.62
C SER A 36 -5.43 5.04 -12.89
N LYS A 37 -5.08 4.78 -14.16
CA LYS A 37 -3.67 4.61 -14.59
C LYS A 37 -2.76 5.81 -14.34
N ASN A 38 -3.36 7.00 -14.30
CA ASN A 38 -2.65 8.27 -14.08
C ASN A 38 -2.68 8.69 -12.60
N GLU A 39 -3.08 7.83 -11.69
CA GLU A 39 -3.17 8.13 -10.25
C GLU A 39 -2.32 7.14 -9.46
N SER A 40 -1.81 7.61 -8.33
CA SER A 40 -1.10 6.81 -7.34
C SER A 40 -1.79 6.95 -6.00
N LEU A 41 -1.90 5.85 -5.26
CA LEU A 41 -2.37 5.81 -3.89
C LEU A 41 -1.15 5.66 -2.96
N PHE A 42 -1.08 6.49 -1.93
CA PHE A 42 -0.01 6.48 -0.93
C PHE A 42 -0.58 6.14 0.43
N LEU A 43 -0.02 5.12 1.08
CA LEU A 43 -0.33 4.75 2.47
C LEU A 43 0.81 5.30 3.34
N GLY A 44 0.64 6.53 3.81
CA GLY A 44 1.75 7.33 4.32
C GLY A 44 2.91 7.40 3.32
N GLY A 45 4.13 7.41 3.85
CA GLY A 45 5.39 7.20 3.12
C GLY A 45 5.82 5.74 3.07
N LEU A 46 4.93 4.79 3.39
CA LEU A 46 5.28 3.36 3.52
C LEU A 46 4.92 2.55 2.27
N VAL A 47 3.81 2.85 1.61
CA VAL A 47 3.39 2.07 0.43
C VAL A 47 2.88 2.99 -0.65
N LYS A 48 3.28 2.71 -1.88
CA LYS A 48 2.76 3.35 -3.09
C LYS A 48 2.12 2.29 -3.98
N ILE A 49 0.87 2.51 -4.38
CA ILE A 49 0.11 1.62 -5.25
C ILE A 49 -0.29 2.38 -6.52
N GLU A 50 -0.05 1.76 -7.66
CA GLU A 50 -0.39 2.31 -8.97
C GLU A 50 -1.11 1.26 -9.80
N LEU A 51 -2.03 1.72 -10.67
CA LEU A 51 -2.62 0.89 -11.70
C LEU A 51 -1.82 1.08 -12.99
N LEU A 52 -1.16 0.04 -13.48
CA LEU A 52 -0.45 0.10 -14.77
C LEU A 52 -1.35 -0.33 -15.94
N GLY A 53 -2.11 -1.41 -15.73
CA GLY A 53 -2.91 -2.08 -16.74
C GLY A 53 -4.36 -2.29 -16.30
N GLY A 54 -5.28 -2.46 -17.26
CA GLY A 54 -6.70 -2.69 -16.99
C GLY A 54 -7.58 -1.42 -16.97
N GLU A 55 -8.86 -1.60 -16.64
CA GLU A 55 -9.82 -0.50 -16.51
C GLU A 55 -9.67 0.23 -15.17
N LYS A 56 -10.22 1.45 -15.08
CA LYS A 56 -10.27 2.21 -13.84
C LYS A 56 -10.94 1.39 -12.75
N THR A 57 -10.25 1.17 -11.63
CA THR A 57 -10.63 0.13 -10.66
C THR A 57 -11.09 0.75 -9.35
N LEU A 58 -12.26 0.34 -8.86
CA LEU A 58 -12.75 0.73 -7.54
C LEU A 58 -12.01 -0.12 -6.50
N VAL A 59 -11.22 0.53 -5.65
CA VAL A 59 -10.47 -0.11 -4.58
C VAL A 59 -11.09 0.23 -3.23
N TYR A 60 -11.31 -0.80 -2.42
CA TYR A 60 -11.73 -0.72 -1.03
C TYR A 60 -10.48 -0.85 -0.15
N LEU A 61 -10.35 0.02 0.83
CA LEU A 61 -9.14 0.24 1.61
C LEU A 61 -9.40 -0.23 3.06
N SER A 62 -8.82 -1.37 3.41
CA SER A 62 -8.96 -2.03 4.71
C SER A 62 -7.69 -1.82 5.54
N PHE A 63 -7.50 -0.60 6.04
CA PHE A 63 -6.32 -0.19 6.82
C PHE A 63 -6.74 0.51 8.12
N SER A 64 -5.78 0.69 9.05
CA SER A 64 -6.02 1.47 10.26
C SER A 64 -6.66 2.83 9.95
N PRO A 65 -7.67 3.27 10.74
CA PRO A 65 -8.28 4.59 10.57
C PRO A 65 -7.28 5.74 10.73
N LYS A 66 -6.21 5.54 11.50
CA LYS A 66 -5.15 6.51 11.75
C LYS A 66 -4.16 6.61 10.60
N LEU A 67 -4.11 5.60 9.73
CA LEU A 67 -3.24 5.61 8.57
C LEU A 67 -3.76 6.64 7.57
N LYS A 68 -2.93 7.66 7.34
CA LYS A 68 -3.16 8.65 6.29
C LYS A 68 -3.03 7.98 4.93
N ILE A 69 -4.06 8.17 4.11
CA ILE A 69 -4.10 7.64 2.75
C ILE A 69 -4.36 8.81 1.80
N ASP A 70 -3.38 9.09 0.96
CA ASP A 70 -3.43 10.18 -0.01
C ASP A 70 -3.53 9.59 -1.42
N LYS A 71 -4.37 10.17 -2.28
CA LYS A 71 -4.44 9.84 -3.71
C LYS A 71 -4.00 11.04 -4.51
N LYS A 72 -3.10 10.85 -5.48
CA LYS A 72 -2.59 11.94 -6.32
C LYS A 72 -2.54 11.55 -7.78
N ALA A 73 -2.90 12.49 -8.65
CA ALA A 73 -2.69 12.36 -10.08
C ALA A 73 -1.21 12.59 -10.43
N LYS A 74 -0.66 11.71 -11.28
CA LYS A 74 0.67 11.86 -11.89
C LYS A 74 0.65 13.06 -12.82
N LYS A 75 1.55 14.02 -12.61
CA LYS A 75 1.69 15.15 -13.52
C LYS A 75 2.51 14.71 -14.75
N LYS A 76 2.01 15.02 -15.94
CA LYS A 76 2.63 14.62 -17.23
C LYS A 76 4.08 15.11 -17.40
N ASN A 77 4.47 16.18 -16.68
CA ASN A 77 5.79 16.81 -16.76
C ASN A 77 6.61 16.67 -15.46
N GLU A 78 6.24 15.77 -14.54
CA GLU A 78 7.00 15.55 -13.31
C GLU A 78 8.28 14.77 -13.62
N LYS A 79 9.44 15.41 -13.45
CA LYS A 79 10.76 14.75 -13.65
C LYS A 79 11.15 13.84 -12.48
N THR A 80 10.53 14.05 -11.32
CA THR A 80 10.85 13.33 -10.08
C THR A 80 9.61 12.62 -9.61
N ASP A 81 9.76 11.38 -9.13
CA ASP A 81 8.66 10.64 -8.53
C ASP A 81 8.20 11.35 -7.25
N TYR A 82 6.93 11.78 -7.24
CA TYR A 82 6.35 12.50 -6.11
C TYR A 82 6.50 11.74 -4.79
N PHE A 83 6.40 10.41 -4.80
CA PHE A 83 6.42 9.63 -3.57
C PHE A 83 7.75 9.76 -2.82
N PHE A 84 8.86 9.52 -3.52
CA PHE A 84 10.21 9.64 -2.96
C PHE A 84 10.51 11.08 -2.54
N ALA A 85 10.16 12.06 -3.39
CA ALA A 85 10.35 13.47 -3.06
C ALA A 85 9.49 13.93 -1.87
N ALA A 86 8.31 13.36 -1.68
CA ALA A 86 7.42 13.70 -0.57
C ALA A 86 7.86 13.06 0.74
N ILE A 87 8.47 11.87 0.70
CA ILE A 87 9.14 11.26 1.86
C ILE A 87 10.33 12.12 2.30
N GLU A 88 11.20 12.52 1.37
CA GLU A 88 12.37 13.36 1.66
C GLU A 88 12.00 14.72 2.28
N LYS A 89 10.83 15.25 1.90
CA LYS A 89 10.31 16.53 2.40
C LYS A 89 9.45 16.38 3.67
N GLY A 90 9.27 15.17 4.21
CA GLY A 90 8.45 14.93 5.40
C GLY A 90 6.95 15.21 5.19
N VAL A 91 6.46 15.11 3.95
CA VAL A 91 5.05 15.39 3.61
C VAL A 91 4.16 14.15 3.82
N LEU A 92 4.73 12.96 3.60
CA LEU A 92 4.03 11.68 3.75
C LEU A 92 4.45 11.00 5.05
N GLU A 93 3.49 10.84 5.95
CA GLU A 93 3.67 10.19 7.25
C GLU A 93 2.57 9.13 7.47
N PRO A 94 2.86 8.00 8.14
CA PRO A 94 4.17 7.58 8.65
C PRO A 94 5.17 7.22 7.53
N THR A 95 6.47 7.32 7.77
CA THR A 95 7.56 6.84 6.87
C THR A 95 8.50 5.86 7.58
N LEU A 96 9.56 5.37 6.91
CA LEU A 96 10.63 4.56 7.51
C LEU A 96 11.55 5.43 8.38
N ASN A 97 12.05 4.89 9.49
CA ASN A 97 13.07 5.58 10.32
C ASN A 97 14.35 5.86 9.54
N VAL A 98 14.77 4.92 8.70
CA VAL A 98 15.95 5.02 7.85
C VAL A 98 15.48 4.94 6.41
N TYR A 99 15.47 6.10 5.74
CA TYR A 99 15.17 6.22 4.33
C TYR A 99 16.43 6.66 3.58
N ASN A 100 16.89 5.80 2.68
CA ASN A 100 18.07 6.00 1.84
C ASN A 100 17.66 6.12 0.36
N GLY A 101 16.61 6.87 0.07
CA GLY A 101 16.11 7.00 -1.29
C GLY A 101 15.30 5.78 -1.78
N PRO A 102 15.10 5.66 -3.10
CA PRO A 102 14.28 4.60 -3.71
C PRO A 102 14.75 3.16 -3.39
N SER A 103 16.04 2.94 -3.13
CA SER A 103 16.58 1.62 -2.76
C SER A 103 16.09 1.07 -1.42
N SER A 104 15.40 1.91 -0.64
CA SER A 104 14.73 1.49 0.61
C SER A 104 13.45 0.69 0.35
N PHE A 105 13.00 0.62 -0.91
CA PHE A 105 11.76 -0.03 -1.32
C PHE A 105 12.01 -1.12 -2.35
N ASP A 106 11.29 -2.22 -2.20
CA ASP A 106 11.09 -3.20 -3.25
C ASP A 106 9.88 -2.79 -4.10
N CYS A 107 9.94 -3.12 -5.39
CA CYS A 107 8.88 -2.81 -6.36
C CYS A 107 8.37 -4.10 -7.00
N PHE A 108 7.05 -4.32 -6.93
CA PHE A 108 6.40 -5.49 -7.48
C PHE A 108 5.33 -5.10 -8.49
N ASP A 109 5.35 -5.75 -9.66
CA ASP A 109 4.27 -5.68 -10.63
C ASP A 109 3.42 -6.95 -10.49
N LEU A 110 2.17 -6.77 -10.07
CA LEU A 110 1.21 -7.84 -9.83
C LEU A 110 0.16 -7.85 -10.92
N GLU A 111 0.12 -8.93 -11.71
CA GLU A 111 -0.86 -9.13 -12.77
C GLU A 111 -2.04 -9.97 -12.25
N ILE A 112 -3.24 -9.39 -12.31
CA ILE A 112 -4.48 -9.99 -11.79
C ILE A 112 -5.37 -10.38 -12.97
N LYS A 113 -5.07 -11.54 -13.57
CA LYS A 113 -5.78 -12.05 -14.77
C LYS A 113 -7.19 -12.52 -14.48
N GLU A 114 -7.40 -13.01 -13.26
CA GLU A 114 -8.61 -13.72 -12.88
C GLU A 114 -9.73 -12.75 -12.44
N GLU A 115 -10.98 -13.14 -12.71
CA GLU A 115 -12.16 -12.37 -12.31
C GLU A 115 -12.59 -12.65 -10.85
N GLY A 116 -13.43 -11.76 -10.31
CA GLY A 116 -14.01 -11.85 -8.96
C GLY A 116 -13.28 -10.99 -7.92
N LEU A 117 -13.87 -10.87 -6.74
CA LEU A 117 -13.29 -10.10 -5.63
C LEU A 117 -11.92 -10.64 -5.20
N ARG A 118 -10.93 -9.75 -5.21
CA ARG A 118 -9.53 -10.01 -4.89
C ARG A 118 -9.03 -9.05 -3.82
N ASP A 119 -8.12 -9.56 -2.98
CA ASP A 119 -7.36 -8.74 -2.05
C ASP A 119 -5.87 -8.76 -2.45
N ILE A 120 -5.25 -7.57 -2.42
CA ILE A 120 -3.79 -7.43 -2.39
C ILE A 120 -3.42 -6.83 -1.04
N GLY A 121 -2.65 -7.56 -0.25
CA GLY A 121 -2.25 -7.16 1.10
C GLY A 121 -0.76 -6.92 1.24
N VAL A 122 -0.45 -6.04 2.19
CA VAL A 122 0.90 -5.74 2.67
C VAL A 122 0.99 -6.30 4.08
N GLU A 123 1.91 -7.23 4.30
CA GLU A 123 2.09 -7.89 5.59
C GLU A 123 2.32 -6.86 6.71
N GLY A 124 1.52 -6.95 7.78
CA GLY A 124 1.60 -6.01 8.91
C GLY A 124 0.93 -4.64 8.72
N LEU A 125 0.27 -4.37 7.59
CA LEU A 125 -0.41 -3.10 7.36
C LEU A 125 -1.92 -3.24 7.13
N GLY A 126 -2.29 -4.12 6.19
CA GLY A 126 -3.66 -4.27 5.70
C GLY A 126 -3.70 -4.55 4.21
N PHE A 127 -4.86 -4.39 3.60
CA PHE A 127 -5.07 -4.77 2.20
C PHE A 127 -6.02 -3.85 1.46
N ILE A 128 -5.88 -3.86 0.13
CA ILE A 128 -6.89 -3.35 -0.79
C ILE A 128 -7.74 -4.50 -1.30
N THR A 129 -9.04 -4.29 -1.42
CA THR A 129 -9.99 -5.20 -2.07
C THR A 129 -10.50 -4.55 -3.35
N PHE A 130 -10.67 -5.33 -4.42
CA PHE A 130 -11.18 -4.83 -5.71
C PHE A 130 -11.79 -5.99 -6.53
N GLU A 131 -12.55 -5.63 -7.55
CA GLU A 131 -13.04 -6.60 -8.53
C GLU A 131 -11.94 -6.91 -9.55
N GLY A 132 -11.45 -8.14 -9.56
CA GLY A 132 -10.48 -8.63 -10.54
C GLY A 132 -11.09 -8.62 -11.94
N LYS A 133 -10.37 -8.03 -12.90
CA LYS A 133 -10.76 -7.89 -14.31
C LYS A 133 -9.53 -7.52 -15.16
N ASN A 134 -8.52 -8.39 -15.15
CA ASN A 134 -7.28 -8.24 -15.93
C ASN A 134 -6.53 -6.92 -15.67
N GLN A 135 -6.32 -6.58 -14.39
CA GLN A 135 -5.54 -5.41 -13.99
C GLN A 135 -4.08 -5.74 -13.72
N THR A 136 -3.21 -4.76 -13.86
CA THR A 136 -1.82 -4.85 -13.40
C THR A 136 -1.56 -3.73 -12.41
N PHE A 137 -1.16 -4.07 -11.19
CA PHE A 137 -0.80 -3.11 -10.14
C PHE A 137 0.71 -3.06 -9.96
N ARG A 138 1.26 -1.87 -9.80
CA ARG A 138 2.64 -1.68 -9.32
C ARG A 138 2.62 -1.22 -7.88
N ILE A 139 3.34 -1.93 -7.03
CA ILE A 139 3.37 -1.68 -5.59
C ILE A 139 4.81 -1.51 -5.13
N TYR A 140 5.08 -0.38 -4.49
CA TYR A 140 6.32 -0.14 -3.77
C TYR A 140 6.07 -0.36 -2.28
N VAL A 141 6.88 -1.21 -1.65
CA VAL A 141 6.85 -1.49 -0.21
C VAL A 141 8.27 -1.46 0.35
N PRO A 142 8.46 -1.23 1.66
CA PRO A 142 9.79 -1.22 2.24
C PRO A 142 10.48 -2.57 2.03
N LYS A 143 11.80 -2.51 1.86
CA LYS A 143 12.59 -3.70 1.51
C LYS A 143 12.37 -4.84 2.52
N GLY A 144 12.10 -6.03 2.00
CA GLY A 144 11.86 -7.23 2.81
C GLY A 144 10.44 -7.40 3.35
N VAL A 145 9.54 -6.43 3.13
CA VAL A 145 8.12 -6.57 3.45
C VAL A 145 7.41 -7.38 2.37
N ALA A 146 6.68 -8.41 2.78
CA ALA A 146 5.98 -9.28 1.86
C ALA A 146 4.61 -8.72 1.42
N LEU A 147 4.26 -9.06 0.18
CA LEU A 147 2.92 -8.88 -0.38
C LEU A 147 2.22 -10.23 -0.48
N TYR A 148 0.90 -10.23 -0.32
CA TYR A 148 0.08 -11.41 -0.57
C TYR A 148 -1.11 -11.09 -1.47
N GLN A 149 -1.56 -12.10 -2.21
CA GLN A 149 -2.74 -12.05 -3.06
C GLN A 149 -3.70 -13.16 -2.65
N THR A 150 -4.99 -12.84 -2.51
CA THR A 150 -6.00 -13.84 -2.19
C THR A 150 -7.32 -13.51 -2.86
N ARG A 151 -8.19 -14.51 -3.02
CA ARG A 151 -9.62 -14.24 -3.17
C ARG A 151 -10.13 -13.61 -1.90
N THR A 152 -11.00 -12.60 -2.06
CA THR A 152 -11.55 -11.87 -0.92
C THR A 152 -12.36 -12.80 -0.04
N LYS A 153 -12.06 -12.79 1.26
CA LYS A 153 -12.85 -13.51 2.29
C LYS A 153 -13.93 -12.61 2.92
N LEU A 154 -13.87 -11.31 2.64
CA LEU A 154 -14.92 -10.36 2.98
C LEU A 154 -16.09 -10.52 2.01
N VAL A 155 -16.93 -11.52 2.28
CA VAL A 155 -18.25 -11.63 1.64
C VAL A 155 -19.21 -10.73 2.42
N LYS A 156 -19.89 -9.83 1.72
CA LYS A 156 -20.98 -9.04 2.30
C LYS A 156 -22.23 -9.86 2.45
#